data_AF-A0A944BXC5-F1
#
_entry.id   AF-A0A944BXC5-F1
#
_cell.length_a   1.000
_cell.length_b   1.000
_cell.length_c   1.000
_cell.angle_alpha   90.00
_cell.angle_beta   90.00
_cell.angle_gamma   90.00
#
_symmetry.space_group_name_H-M   'P 1'
#
loop_
_entity.id
_entity.type
_entity.pdbx_description
1 polymer ?
#
loop_
_entity_poly.entity_id
_entity_poly.type
_entity_poly.pdbx_seq_one_letter_code
_entity_poly.pdbx_strand_id
1 'polypeptide(L)'
;MIIPSEFRGLPVTVLGVYSCGLCDNLTNVVIPDTITSIGSLCFKKNPSLETVTIPQSVKEIGEGAFSECPSLKRINIENLAVWCEISFGDQESSPFCFASEFYLNGKPLKDVEIPSSVKKISNYAFYSAPIETLKIPLGVTEIGIGAFVGCKNLTSISLPSSIKSINRAAFMECTALTEVTIPKGVEIIDEFAFYKCTGLKKVTVPSSVTSVTISSFNSCTSLEELVVLSEANLEFGNLGSTALTIYAKSGTPTESYAKANNIPFTSLLIGDTDGDGSVGISDLTLVSIYLSGKGELTSAQAACADINEDSTVDAFDMFYIDKAIYA
;
A
#
# COMPACT_ATOMS: atom_id res chain seq x y z
N MET A 1 2.77 32.32 14.48
CA MET A 1 4.02 32.94 13.96
C MET A 1 3.78 33.30 12.51
N ILE A 2 4.27 34.45 12.04
CA ILE A 2 4.27 34.78 10.61
C ILE A 2 5.69 34.50 10.12
N ILE A 3 5.82 33.52 9.22
CA ILE A 3 7.07 33.27 8.50
C ILE A 3 7.13 34.32 7.38
N PRO A 4 8.19 35.15 7.30
CA PRO A 4 8.29 36.16 6.25
C PRO A 4 8.48 35.47 4.89
N SER A 5 7.78 35.94 3.86
CA SER A 5 7.99 35.49 2.48
C SER A 5 9.27 36.05 1.85
N GLU A 6 9.86 37.09 2.44
CA GLU A 6 11.04 37.79 1.93
C GLU A 6 11.98 38.23 3.06
N PHE A 7 13.29 38.19 2.82
CA PHE A 7 14.32 38.77 3.68
C PHE A 7 15.34 39.54 2.82
N ARG A 8 15.47 40.85 3.05
CA ARG A 8 16.42 41.74 2.35
C ARG A 8 16.26 41.75 0.80
N GLY A 9 15.04 41.80 0.27
CA GLY A 9 14.83 41.81 -1.18
C GLY A 9 14.80 40.43 -1.82
N LEU A 10 15.00 39.35 -1.05
CA LEU A 10 15.10 37.99 -1.57
C LEU A 10 14.02 37.08 -0.97
N PRO A 11 13.37 36.22 -1.77
CA PRO A 11 12.35 35.32 -1.27
C PRO A 11 12.96 34.32 -0.26
N VAL A 12 12.25 34.08 0.84
CA VAL A 12 12.60 33.00 1.76
C VAL A 12 12.06 31.70 1.16
N THR A 13 12.96 30.79 0.78
CA THR A 13 12.61 29.54 0.09
C THR A 13 12.81 28.29 0.94
N VAL A 14 13.49 28.39 2.08
CA VAL A 14 13.81 27.24 2.93
C VAL A 14 13.57 27.60 4.39
N LEU A 15 12.89 26.70 5.11
CA LEU A 15 12.91 26.70 6.57
C LEU A 15 14.06 25.79 7.04
N GLY A 16 15.02 26.35 7.75
CA GLY A 16 16.20 25.62 8.19
C GLY A 16 15.89 24.58 9.28
N VAL A 17 16.87 23.72 9.55
CA VAL A 17 16.84 22.76 10.65
C VAL A 17 16.56 23.49 11.97
N TYR A 18 15.61 23.01 12.77
CA TYR A 18 15.16 23.62 14.04
C TYR A 18 14.63 25.06 13.95
N SER A 19 14.46 25.65 12.77
CA SER A 19 14.21 27.10 12.63
C SER A 19 12.91 27.60 13.27
N CYS A 20 11.93 26.72 13.48
CA CYS A 20 10.64 27.00 14.13
C CYS A 20 10.36 26.03 15.29
N GLY A 21 11.39 25.39 15.85
CA GLY A 21 11.25 24.40 16.91
C GLY A 21 11.24 25.04 18.29
N LEU A 22 10.84 24.27 19.32
CA LEU A 22 10.90 24.69 20.73
C LEU A 22 10.12 25.98 21.03
N CYS A 23 9.02 26.23 20.31
CA CYS A 23 8.18 27.40 20.49
C CYS A 23 6.92 27.04 21.29
N ASP A 24 6.97 27.16 22.62
CA ASP A 24 5.89 26.75 23.54
C ASP A 24 4.52 27.40 23.26
N ASN A 25 4.51 28.59 22.65
CA ASN A 25 3.30 29.36 22.36
C ASN A 25 2.89 29.34 20.88
N LEU A 26 3.58 28.57 20.04
CA LEU A 26 3.26 28.49 18.62
C LEU A 26 1.99 27.66 18.43
N THR A 27 0.88 28.29 18.05
CA THR A 27 -0.41 27.60 17.89
C THR A 27 -0.80 27.33 16.44
N ASN A 28 -0.56 28.28 15.55
CA ASN A 28 -0.95 28.19 14.15
C ASN A 28 0.19 28.68 13.25
N VAL A 29 0.46 27.93 12.19
CA VAL A 29 1.47 28.24 11.18
C VAL A 29 0.86 28.14 9.79
N VAL A 30 0.93 29.25 9.05
CA VAL A 30 0.72 29.26 7.60
C VAL A 30 2.10 29.44 6.98
N ILE A 31 2.58 28.42 6.29
CA ILE A 31 3.88 28.47 5.62
C ILE A 31 3.68 29.18 4.26
N PRO A 32 4.46 30.23 3.94
CA PRO A 32 4.29 30.98 2.69
C PRO A 32 4.60 30.15 1.44
N ASP A 33 3.92 30.45 0.33
CA ASP A 33 4.12 29.80 -0.99
C ASP A 33 5.53 30.01 -1.60
N THR A 34 6.37 30.84 -0.97
CA THR A 34 7.78 30.96 -1.37
C THR A 34 8.62 29.78 -0.88
N ILE A 35 8.17 29.06 0.15
CA ILE A 35 8.92 27.97 0.78
C ILE A 35 8.83 26.70 -0.06
N THR A 36 9.98 26.15 -0.45
CA THR A 36 10.11 24.92 -1.23
C THR A 36 10.61 23.73 -0.42
N SER A 37 11.20 23.96 0.75
CA SER A 37 11.77 22.92 1.61
C SER A 37 11.61 23.26 3.10
N ILE A 38 11.22 22.27 3.89
CA ILE A 38 11.15 22.35 5.36
C ILE A 38 12.23 21.43 5.91
N GLY A 39 13.22 21.99 6.62
CA GLY A 39 14.35 21.24 7.15
C GLY A 39 13.97 20.27 8.29
N SER A 40 14.88 19.34 8.58
CA SER A 40 14.72 18.40 9.68
C SER A 40 14.44 19.11 11.01
N LEU A 41 13.54 18.54 11.81
CA LEU A 41 13.23 19.03 13.15
C LEU A 41 12.72 20.49 13.17
N CYS A 42 12.31 21.04 12.01
CA CYS A 42 11.96 22.45 11.85
C CYS A 42 10.88 22.92 12.82
N PHE A 43 9.83 22.13 13.06
CA PHE A 43 8.77 22.42 14.02
C PHE A 43 8.83 21.51 15.25
N LYS A 44 9.96 20.86 15.51
CA LYS A 44 10.07 19.91 16.62
C LYS A 44 9.76 20.56 17.97
N LYS A 45 9.10 19.81 18.86
CA LYS A 45 8.79 20.22 20.24
C LYS A 45 7.98 21.52 20.30
N ASN A 46 6.88 21.57 19.54
CA ASN A 46 5.89 22.63 19.65
C ASN A 46 4.63 22.08 20.34
N PRO A 47 4.56 22.14 21.69
CA PRO A 47 3.49 21.49 22.45
C PRO A 47 2.12 22.11 22.21
N SER A 48 2.05 23.35 21.71
CA SER A 48 0.80 24.08 21.48
C SER A 48 0.41 24.19 20.00
N LEU A 49 1.19 23.63 19.06
CA LEU A 49 0.92 23.77 17.63
C LEU A 49 -0.29 22.93 17.24
N GLU A 50 -1.40 23.60 16.90
CA GLU A 50 -2.68 22.97 16.59
C GLU A 50 -2.89 22.77 15.08
N THR A 51 -2.45 23.73 14.28
CA THR A 51 -2.64 23.69 12.82
C THR A 51 -1.39 24.14 12.08
N VAL A 52 -1.12 23.44 10.97
CA VAL A 52 -0.12 23.82 9.97
C VAL A 52 -0.72 23.70 8.58
N THR A 53 -0.51 24.72 7.75
CA THR A 53 -0.83 24.68 6.32
C THR A 53 0.46 24.58 5.53
N ILE A 54 0.60 23.49 4.77
CA ILE A 54 1.75 23.23 3.89
C ILE A 54 1.41 23.75 2.49
N PRO A 55 2.14 24.74 1.95
CA PRO A 55 1.86 25.31 0.65
C PRO A 55 2.28 24.36 -0.46
N GLN A 56 1.69 24.56 -1.64
CA GLN A 56 1.91 23.70 -2.81
C GLN A 56 3.35 23.79 -3.37
N SER A 57 4.12 24.77 -2.94
CA SER A 57 5.52 24.97 -3.32
C SER A 57 6.48 24.00 -2.64
N VAL A 58 6.09 23.41 -1.49
CA VAL A 58 6.93 22.49 -0.71
C VAL A 58 7.11 21.19 -1.46
N LYS A 59 8.37 20.75 -1.58
CA LYS A 59 8.76 19.52 -2.26
C LYS A 59 9.31 18.47 -1.29
N GLU A 60 9.82 18.91 -0.15
CA GLU A 60 10.45 18.04 0.84
C GLU A 60 10.24 18.56 2.26
N ILE A 61 10.13 17.61 3.19
CA ILE A 61 10.04 17.84 4.62
C ILE A 61 11.01 16.89 5.31
N GLY A 62 12.02 17.45 5.97
CA GLY A 62 13.11 16.70 6.58
C GLY A 62 12.72 15.95 7.86
N GLU A 63 13.57 14.99 8.22
CA GLU A 63 13.43 14.08 9.36
C GLU A 63 12.93 14.76 10.64
N GLY A 64 11.89 14.19 11.25
CA GLY A 64 11.34 14.67 12.51
C GLY A 64 10.80 16.09 12.49
N ALA A 65 10.49 16.68 11.33
CA ALA A 65 10.04 18.06 11.23
C ALA A 65 8.90 18.42 12.19
N PHE A 66 7.97 17.49 12.45
CA PHE A 66 6.84 17.67 13.38
C PHE A 66 6.93 16.77 14.62
N SER A 67 8.11 16.22 14.92
CA SER A 67 8.39 15.44 16.12
C SER A 67 7.97 16.20 17.38
N GLU A 68 7.36 15.49 18.35
CA GLU A 68 6.93 16.05 19.63
C GLU A 68 5.99 17.28 19.49
N CYS A 69 5.06 17.25 18.53
CA CYS A 69 3.97 18.24 18.37
C CYS A 69 2.60 17.66 18.76
N PRO A 70 2.37 17.31 20.05
CA PRO A 70 1.24 16.51 20.48
C PRO A 70 -0.13 17.19 20.31
N SER A 71 -0.16 18.51 20.18
CA SER A 71 -1.41 19.27 20.00
C SER A 71 -1.81 19.44 18.54
N LEU A 72 -1.00 18.96 17.58
CA LEU A 72 -1.38 19.00 16.18
C LEU A 72 -2.71 18.28 16.05
N LYS A 73 -3.72 19.00 15.57
CA LYS A 73 -5.09 18.50 15.54
C LYS A 73 -5.56 18.39 14.11
N ARG A 74 -5.35 19.44 13.31
CA ARG A 74 -5.89 19.56 11.96
C ARG A 74 -4.82 19.83 10.93
N ILE A 75 -4.80 19.00 9.89
CA ILE A 75 -4.03 19.24 8.66
C ILE A 75 -4.99 19.45 7.50
N ASN A 76 -4.73 20.50 6.71
CA ASN A 76 -5.49 20.83 5.51
C ASN A 76 -4.63 20.59 4.28
N ILE A 77 -5.13 19.75 3.37
CA ILE A 77 -4.58 19.48 2.06
C ILE A 77 -5.46 20.19 1.04
N GLU A 78 -4.89 21.06 0.22
CA GLU A 78 -5.62 21.76 -0.85
C GLU A 78 -5.43 21.06 -2.20
N ASN A 79 -4.23 20.52 -2.43
CA ASN A 79 -3.87 19.86 -3.68
C ASN A 79 -3.28 18.47 -3.40
N LEU A 80 -4.10 17.45 -3.60
CA LEU A 80 -3.71 16.05 -3.37
C LEU A 80 -2.57 15.60 -4.29
N ALA A 81 -2.54 16.07 -5.55
CA ALA A 81 -1.48 15.67 -6.49
C ALA A 81 -0.12 16.18 -6.02
N VAL A 82 -0.05 17.44 -5.60
CA VAL A 82 1.17 18.01 -5.02
C VAL A 82 1.54 17.31 -3.71
N TRP A 83 0.55 17.04 -2.84
CA TRP A 83 0.78 16.33 -1.59
C TRP A 83 1.45 14.97 -1.79
N CYS A 84 0.99 14.20 -2.79
CA CYS A 84 1.59 12.91 -3.13
C CYS A 84 3.06 13.02 -3.55
N GLU A 85 3.51 14.16 -4.05
CA GLU A 85 4.90 14.34 -4.51
C GLU A 85 5.84 14.81 -3.38
N ILE A 86 5.32 15.32 -2.26
CA ILE A 86 6.14 15.78 -1.12
C ILE A 86 6.91 14.61 -0.52
N SER A 87 8.23 14.71 -0.50
CA SER A 87 9.09 13.71 0.16
C SER A 87 9.23 14.01 1.65
N PHE A 88 8.72 13.11 2.50
CA PHE A 88 8.88 13.17 3.96
C PHE A 88 10.07 12.30 4.38
N GLY A 89 10.96 12.85 5.21
CA GLY A 89 12.21 12.17 5.60
C GLY A 89 12.02 10.92 6.45
N ASP A 90 11.01 10.94 7.31
CA ASP A 90 10.62 9.83 8.20
C ASP A 90 9.14 9.97 8.61
N GLN A 91 8.69 9.06 9.48
CA GLN A 91 7.34 9.07 10.04
C GLN A 91 7.00 10.35 10.83
N GLU A 92 7.98 10.99 11.49
CA GLU A 92 7.79 12.21 12.28
C GLU A 92 7.93 13.49 11.45
N SER A 93 8.35 13.38 10.18
CA SER A 93 8.35 14.44 9.17
C SER A 93 6.94 14.70 8.66
N SER A 94 6.09 13.68 8.72
CA SER A 94 4.71 13.77 8.33
C SER A 94 3.92 14.51 9.41
N PRO A 95 3.19 15.58 9.09
CA PRO A 95 2.35 16.25 10.09
C PRO A 95 1.17 15.37 10.56
N PHE A 96 0.98 14.21 9.92
CA PHE A 96 0.05 13.18 10.37
C PHE A 96 0.48 12.47 11.67
N CYS A 97 1.75 12.53 12.09
CA CYS A 97 2.25 11.73 13.22
C CYS A 97 1.56 11.99 14.58
N PHE A 98 1.00 13.19 14.79
CA PHE A 98 0.23 13.53 15.99
C PHE A 98 -1.20 14.01 15.70
N ALA A 99 -1.49 14.39 14.45
CA ALA A 99 -2.81 14.90 14.09
C ALA A 99 -3.89 13.82 14.08
N SER A 100 -5.13 14.25 14.35
CA SER A 100 -6.30 13.37 14.42
C SER A 100 -7.42 13.75 13.44
N GLU A 101 -7.37 14.97 12.88
CA GLU A 101 -8.30 15.45 11.87
C GLU A 101 -7.55 15.85 10.59
N PHE A 102 -7.99 15.32 9.46
CA PHE A 102 -7.34 15.54 8.18
C PHE A 102 -8.39 15.93 7.17
N TYR A 103 -8.15 17.01 6.43
CA TYR A 103 -9.12 17.53 5.46
C TYR A 103 -8.48 17.69 4.09
N LEU A 104 -9.15 17.21 3.06
CA LEU A 104 -8.87 17.52 1.67
C LEU A 104 -9.94 18.49 1.17
N ASN A 105 -9.55 19.72 0.81
CA ASN A 105 -10.48 20.75 0.36
C ASN A 105 -11.69 20.96 1.29
N GLY A 106 -11.42 20.98 2.60
CA GLY A 106 -12.45 21.19 3.64
C GLY A 106 -13.33 19.96 3.95
N LYS A 107 -13.07 18.81 3.34
CA LYS A 107 -13.78 17.54 3.62
C LYS A 107 -12.86 16.56 4.36
N PRO A 108 -13.36 15.77 5.34
CA PRO A 108 -12.56 14.75 6.01
C PRO A 108 -11.88 13.81 5.01
N LEU A 109 -10.59 13.52 5.23
CA LEU A 109 -9.78 12.63 4.41
C LEU A 109 -10.11 11.16 4.72
N LYS A 110 -11.23 10.67 4.18
CA LYS A 110 -11.69 9.28 4.33
C LYS A 110 -11.60 8.51 3.02
N ASP A 111 -12.25 9.03 1.98
CA ASP A 111 -12.24 8.43 0.65
C ASP A 111 -11.26 9.20 -0.23
N VAL A 112 -10.19 8.52 -0.65
CA VAL A 112 -9.10 9.15 -1.41
C VAL A 112 -9.02 8.57 -2.81
N GLU A 113 -9.19 9.43 -3.81
CA GLU A 113 -8.91 9.13 -5.21
C GLU A 113 -7.68 9.92 -5.64
N ILE A 114 -6.57 9.22 -5.83
CA ILE A 114 -5.31 9.83 -6.26
C ILE A 114 -5.50 10.34 -7.71
N PRO A 115 -5.19 11.62 -8.00
CA PRO A 115 -5.41 12.17 -9.34
C PRO A 115 -4.56 11.45 -10.40
N SER A 116 -5.11 11.27 -11.60
CA SER A 116 -4.43 10.57 -12.71
C SER A 116 -3.13 11.23 -13.20
N SER A 117 -2.90 12.50 -12.84
CA SER A 117 -1.65 13.21 -13.08
C SER A 117 -0.49 12.72 -12.23
N VAL A 118 -0.76 12.09 -11.07
CA VAL A 118 0.25 11.64 -10.13
C VAL A 118 1.03 10.45 -10.71
N LYS A 119 2.36 10.53 -10.65
CA LYS A 119 3.27 9.44 -11.05
C LYS A 119 3.87 8.70 -9.87
N LYS A 120 3.96 9.36 -8.72
CA LYS A 120 4.58 8.85 -7.51
C LYS A 120 3.79 9.27 -6.30
N ILE A 121 3.61 8.34 -5.37
CA ILE A 121 3.21 8.63 -4.00
C ILE A 121 4.47 8.54 -3.16
N SER A 122 4.93 9.65 -2.60
CA SER A 122 6.20 9.78 -1.91
C SER A 122 6.21 9.11 -0.52
N ASN A 123 7.41 8.97 0.03
CA ASN A 123 7.63 8.33 1.33
C ASN A 123 6.78 8.99 2.42
N TYR A 124 6.14 8.18 3.26
CA TYR A 124 5.32 8.60 4.39
C TYR A 124 4.19 9.62 4.09
N ALA A 125 3.81 9.79 2.81
CA ALA A 125 2.84 10.82 2.38
C ALA A 125 1.46 10.68 3.04
N PHE A 126 1.05 9.48 3.42
CA PHE A 126 -0.20 9.20 4.13
C PHE A 126 0.05 8.42 5.43
N TYR A 127 1.21 8.61 6.07
CA TYR A 127 1.52 7.99 7.36
C TYR A 127 0.37 8.22 8.35
N SER A 128 -0.18 7.15 8.92
CA SER A 128 -1.28 7.13 9.88
C SER A 128 -2.55 7.89 9.44
N ALA A 129 -2.74 8.11 8.13
CA ALA A 129 -3.92 8.80 7.62
C ALA A 129 -5.20 7.98 7.89
N PRO A 130 -6.34 8.62 8.24
CA PRO A 130 -7.58 7.92 8.58
C PRO A 130 -8.39 7.51 7.34
N ILE A 131 -7.70 7.14 6.25
CA ILE A 131 -8.33 6.76 4.99
C ILE A 131 -9.05 5.41 5.12
N GLU A 132 -10.26 5.34 4.59
CA GLU A 132 -11.12 4.15 4.59
C GLU A 132 -11.07 3.42 3.24
N THR A 133 -11.06 4.21 2.14
CA THR A 133 -10.95 3.72 0.77
C THR A 133 -9.88 4.50 0.00
N LEU A 134 -9.14 3.79 -0.86
CA LEU A 134 -8.06 4.37 -1.66
C LEU A 134 -8.09 3.84 -3.09
N LYS A 135 -8.19 4.76 -4.05
CA LYS A 135 -8.06 4.47 -5.48
C LYS A 135 -6.76 5.06 -6.01
N ILE A 136 -5.89 4.20 -6.51
CA ILE A 136 -4.61 4.59 -7.12
C ILE A 136 -4.73 4.38 -8.64
N PRO A 137 -4.54 5.43 -9.47
CA PRO A 137 -4.68 5.31 -10.91
C PRO A 137 -3.50 4.54 -11.50
N LEU A 138 -3.72 3.89 -12.65
CA LEU A 138 -2.71 3.14 -13.42
C LEU A 138 -1.50 3.99 -13.86
N GLY A 139 -1.58 5.31 -13.75
CA GLY A 139 -0.47 6.21 -14.06
C GLY A 139 0.62 6.26 -12.98
N VAL A 140 0.34 5.76 -11.77
CA VAL A 140 1.29 5.75 -10.64
C VAL A 140 2.26 4.60 -10.80
N THR A 141 3.55 4.91 -10.91
CA THR A 141 4.62 3.92 -11.11
C THR A 141 5.41 3.64 -9.83
N GLU A 142 5.21 4.41 -8.77
CA GLU A 142 5.95 4.28 -7.52
C GLU A 142 5.08 4.61 -6.30
N ILE A 143 5.12 3.73 -5.29
CA ILE A 143 4.58 3.95 -3.94
C ILE A 143 5.77 3.93 -2.97
N GLY A 144 6.02 5.05 -2.31
CA GLY A 144 7.21 5.27 -1.50
C GLY A 144 7.27 4.45 -0.21
N ILE A 145 8.44 4.52 0.43
CA ILE A 145 8.71 3.87 1.73
C ILE A 145 7.71 4.39 2.75
N GLY A 146 7.01 3.46 3.39
CA GLY A 146 6.06 3.75 4.43
C GLY A 146 4.90 4.66 4.04
N ALA A 147 4.57 4.78 2.74
CA ALA A 147 3.58 5.73 2.23
C ALA A 147 2.23 5.67 2.95
N PHE A 148 1.78 4.47 3.35
CA PHE A 148 0.50 4.23 4.01
C PHE A 148 0.63 3.51 5.37
N VAL A 149 1.80 3.60 6.02
CA VAL A 149 2.01 2.98 7.34
C VAL A 149 0.92 3.44 8.30
N GLY A 150 0.29 2.53 9.02
CA GLY A 150 -0.68 2.86 10.06
C GLY A 150 -2.00 3.42 9.56
N CYS A 151 -2.34 3.28 8.26
CA CYS A 151 -3.69 3.56 7.76
C CYS A 151 -4.70 2.52 8.29
N LYS A 152 -4.99 2.59 9.58
CA LYS A 152 -5.71 1.55 10.35
C LYS A 152 -7.18 1.38 9.95
N ASN A 153 -7.74 2.34 9.22
CA ASN A 153 -9.10 2.30 8.71
C ASN A 153 -9.19 1.81 7.24
N LEU A 154 -8.05 1.64 6.56
CA LEU A 154 -8.04 1.25 5.15
C LEU A 154 -8.52 -0.19 5.03
N THR A 155 -9.69 -0.40 4.41
CA THR A 155 -10.34 -1.71 4.34
C THR A 155 -9.98 -2.53 3.11
N SER A 156 -9.70 -1.83 2.01
CA SER A 156 -9.37 -2.39 0.70
C SER A 156 -8.46 -1.46 -0.07
N ILE A 157 -7.66 -2.02 -0.98
CA ILE A 157 -6.78 -1.28 -1.87
C ILE A 157 -6.71 -1.95 -3.23
N SER A 158 -6.78 -1.14 -4.29
CA SER A 158 -6.44 -1.57 -5.65
C SER A 158 -5.08 -0.99 -6.01
N LEU A 159 -4.06 -1.85 -6.06
CA LEU A 159 -2.72 -1.47 -6.46
C LEU A 159 -2.64 -1.34 -7.99
N PRO A 160 -1.96 -0.31 -8.51
CA PRO A 160 -1.87 -0.09 -9.96
C PRO A 160 -0.89 -1.11 -10.58
N SER A 161 -1.22 -1.68 -11.74
CA SER A 161 -0.36 -2.68 -12.42
C SER A 161 0.97 -2.14 -12.95
N SER A 162 1.18 -0.83 -12.90
CA SER A 162 2.38 -0.13 -13.33
C SER A 162 3.53 -0.12 -12.31
N ILE A 163 3.29 -0.51 -11.04
CA ILE A 163 4.36 -0.55 -10.03
C ILE A 163 5.22 -1.80 -10.19
N LYS A 164 6.51 -1.66 -9.87
CA LYS A 164 7.49 -2.77 -9.90
C LYS A 164 7.79 -3.37 -8.54
N SER A 165 7.55 -2.60 -7.48
CA SER A 165 7.81 -3.02 -6.11
C SER A 165 6.72 -2.51 -5.17
N ILE A 166 6.50 -3.28 -4.11
CA ILE A 166 5.83 -2.80 -2.91
C ILE A 166 6.95 -2.51 -1.92
N ASN A 167 7.28 -1.23 -1.78
CA ASN A 167 8.45 -0.77 -1.05
C ASN A 167 8.34 -1.00 0.46
N ARG A 168 9.48 -0.86 1.14
CA ARG A 168 9.61 -1.04 2.58
C ARG A 168 8.49 -0.36 3.37
N ALA A 169 7.84 -1.14 4.22
CA ALA A 169 6.76 -0.74 5.11
C ALA A 169 5.55 -0.06 4.43
N ALA A 170 5.38 -0.12 3.10
CA ALA A 170 4.37 0.66 2.37
C ALA A 170 2.96 0.61 2.99
N PHE A 171 2.53 -0.55 3.49
CA PHE A 171 1.23 -0.79 4.13
C PHE A 171 1.34 -1.35 5.55
N MET A 172 2.48 -1.20 6.22
CA MET A 172 2.69 -1.69 7.58
C MET A 172 1.59 -1.18 8.54
N GLU A 173 1.06 -2.04 9.41
CA GLU A 173 0.02 -1.73 10.39
C GLU A 173 -1.31 -1.20 9.79
N CYS A 174 -1.63 -1.52 8.53
CA CYS A 174 -2.98 -1.34 7.96
C CYS A 174 -3.94 -2.41 8.53
N THR A 175 -4.33 -2.27 9.79
CA THR A 175 -5.01 -3.34 10.54
C THR A 175 -6.44 -3.67 10.08
N ALA A 176 -7.11 -2.78 9.35
CA ALA A 176 -8.43 -3.04 8.77
C ALA A 176 -8.39 -3.63 7.34
N LEU A 177 -7.21 -3.70 6.72
CA LEU A 177 -7.07 -4.17 5.36
C LEU A 177 -7.35 -5.67 5.32
N THR A 178 -8.36 -6.09 4.57
CA THR A 178 -8.87 -7.47 4.60
C THR A 178 -8.34 -8.35 3.48
N GLU A 179 -8.04 -7.77 2.33
CA GLU A 179 -7.59 -8.48 1.14
C GLU A 179 -6.64 -7.59 0.33
N VAL A 180 -5.62 -8.22 -0.27
CA VAL A 180 -4.71 -7.57 -1.20
C VAL A 180 -4.43 -8.50 -2.38
N THR A 181 -4.78 -8.05 -3.57
CA THR A 181 -4.30 -8.63 -4.84
C THR A 181 -3.06 -7.87 -5.27
N ILE A 182 -1.92 -8.56 -5.31
CA ILE A 182 -0.67 -7.99 -5.79
C ILE A 182 -0.71 -8.05 -7.31
N PRO A 183 -0.59 -6.91 -8.03
CA PRO A 183 -0.82 -6.90 -9.47
C PRO A 183 0.34 -7.53 -10.23
N LYS A 184 0.02 -8.18 -11.36
CA LYS A 184 1.02 -8.69 -12.30
C LYS A 184 1.93 -7.55 -12.75
N GLY A 185 3.23 -7.79 -12.66
CA GLY A 185 4.27 -6.79 -12.94
C GLY A 185 5.04 -6.34 -11.70
N VAL A 186 4.50 -6.57 -10.50
CA VAL A 186 5.27 -6.47 -9.24
C VAL A 186 6.30 -7.59 -9.21
N GLU A 187 7.56 -7.21 -8.96
CA GLU A 187 8.70 -8.11 -8.92
C GLU A 187 9.21 -8.29 -7.49
N ILE A 188 9.02 -7.30 -6.60
CA ILE A 188 9.58 -7.25 -5.25
C ILE A 188 8.51 -6.85 -4.23
N ILE A 189 8.38 -7.61 -3.15
CA ILE A 189 7.66 -7.24 -1.93
C ILE A 189 8.70 -7.08 -0.81
N ASP A 190 8.94 -5.84 -0.42
CA ASP A 190 10.09 -5.46 0.41
C ASP A 190 9.82 -5.59 1.92
N GLU A 191 10.83 -5.28 2.73
CA GLU A 191 10.84 -5.40 4.18
C GLU A 191 9.62 -4.74 4.81
N PHE A 192 8.90 -5.48 5.65
CA PHE A 192 7.72 -5.01 6.38
C PHE A 192 6.55 -4.49 5.53
N ALA A 193 6.52 -4.71 4.22
CA ALA A 193 5.50 -4.17 3.31
C ALA A 193 4.05 -4.27 3.84
N PHE A 194 3.68 -5.41 4.45
CA PHE A 194 2.40 -5.68 5.08
C PHE A 194 2.53 -6.13 6.54
N TYR A 195 3.63 -5.75 7.21
CA TYR A 195 3.88 -6.15 8.61
C TYR A 195 2.73 -5.73 9.53
N LYS A 196 2.24 -6.65 10.37
CA LYS A 196 1.09 -6.44 11.27
C LYS A 196 -0.18 -5.93 10.57
N CYS A 197 -0.42 -6.29 9.30
CA CYS A 197 -1.75 -6.17 8.72
C CYS A 197 -2.67 -7.24 9.33
N THR A 198 -3.06 -7.06 10.58
CA THR A 198 -3.76 -8.09 11.37
C THR A 198 -5.17 -8.40 10.88
N GLY A 199 -5.75 -7.55 10.03
CA GLY A 199 -7.03 -7.79 9.37
C GLY A 199 -6.91 -8.58 8.06
N LEU A 200 -5.69 -8.76 7.53
CA LEU A 200 -5.46 -9.32 6.21
C LEU A 200 -5.77 -10.82 6.22
N LYS A 201 -6.77 -11.21 5.43
CA LYS A 201 -7.27 -12.58 5.33
C LYS A 201 -6.79 -13.30 4.10
N LYS A 202 -6.63 -12.57 3.00
CA LYS A 202 -6.31 -13.14 1.69
C LYS A 202 -5.20 -12.35 1.01
N VAL A 203 -4.23 -13.08 0.47
CA VAL A 203 -3.15 -12.52 -0.35
C VAL A 203 -2.94 -13.41 -1.57
N THR A 204 -2.89 -12.79 -2.74
CA THR A 204 -2.47 -13.43 -4.00
C THR A 204 -1.15 -12.83 -4.46
N VAL A 205 -0.12 -13.67 -4.57
CA VAL A 205 1.23 -13.33 -5.05
C VAL A 205 1.37 -13.81 -6.51
N PRO A 206 1.46 -12.91 -7.51
CA PRO A 206 1.48 -13.27 -8.92
C PRO A 206 2.81 -13.89 -9.33
N SER A 207 2.82 -14.50 -10.52
CA SER A 207 3.97 -15.18 -11.11
C SER A 207 5.19 -14.27 -11.31
N SER A 208 4.96 -12.95 -11.45
CA SER A 208 6.01 -11.95 -11.65
C SER A 208 6.87 -11.67 -10.41
N VAL A 209 6.40 -12.03 -9.20
CA VAL A 209 7.14 -11.74 -7.97
C VAL A 209 8.35 -12.67 -7.88
N THR A 210 9.53 -12.07 -7.81
CA THR A 210 10.81 -12.79 -7.71
C THR A 210 11.42 -12.73 -6.31
N SER A 211 10.97 -11.80 -5.48
CA SER A 211 11.46 -11.62 -4.11
C SER A 211 10.35 -11.19 -3.16
N VAL A 212 10.26 -11.88 -2.03
CA VAL A 212 9.52 -11.48 -0.83
C VAL A 212 10.49 -11.59 0.32
N THR A 213 10.56 -10.56 1.17
CA THR A 213 11.42 -10.60 2.36
C THR A 213 10.73 -11.31 3.53
N ILE A 214 11.52 -11.96 4.38
CA ILE A 214 11.05 -12.73 5.54
C ILE A 214 10.11 -11.95 6.49
N SER A 215 10.15 -10.61 6.47
CA SER A 215 9.36 -9.76 7.34
C SER A 215 8.14 -9.13 6.68
N SER A 216 7.97 -9.28 5.36
CA SER A 216 6.93 -8.58 4.59
C SER A 216 5.52 -8.85 5.11
N PHE A 217 5.22 -10.09 5.53
CA PHE A 217 3.90 -10.51 6.01
C PHE A 217 3.91 -10.96 7.48
N ASN A 218 4.96 -10.64 8.23
CA ASN A 218 5.05 -11.05 9.64
C ASN A 218 3.87 -10.46 10.44
N SER A 219 3.29 -11.29 11.32
CA SER A 219 2.15 -10.92 12.19
C SER A 219 0.86 -10.56 11.44
N CYS A 220 0.65 -11.08 10.22
CA CYS A 220 -0.66 -11.09 9.55
C CYS A 220 -1.56 -12.19 10.16
N THR A 221 -1.94 -12.02 11.41
CA THR A 221 -2.54 -13.10 12.24
C THR A 221 -3.91 -13.60 11.78
N SER A 222 -4.60 -12.87 10.91
CA SER A 222 -5.90 -13.29 10.36
C SER A 222 -5.80 -13.92 8.97
N LEU A 223 -4.59 -14.20 8.47
CA LEU A 223 -4.41 -14.74 7.12
C LEU A 223 -5.01 -16.15 7.03
N GLU A 224 -6.07 -16.30 6.26
CA GLU A 224 -6.78 -17.57 6.04
C GLU A 224 -6.28 -18.24 4.74
N GLU A 225 -5.93 -17.43 3.73
CA GLU A 225 -5.55 -17.91 2.40
C GLU A 225 -4.34 -17.15 1.86
N LEU A 226 -3.33 -17.90 1.40
CA LEU A 226 -2.20 -17.38 0.65
C LEU A 226 -2.07 -18.15 -0.66
N VAL A 227 -2.36 -17.47 -1.76
CA VAL A 227 -2.18 -17.99 -3.13
C VAL A 227 -0.84 -17.50 -3.66
N VAL A 228 0.01 -18.42 -4.13
CA VAL A 228 1.34 -18.11 -4.67
C VAL A 228 1.47 -18.72 -6.06
N LEU A 229 1.43 -17.85 -7.08
CA LEU A 229 1.62 -18.21 -8.48
C LEU A 229 3.08 -18.16 -8.91
N SER A 230 3.93 -17.46 -8.13
CA SER A 230 5.37 -17.43 -8.35
C SER A 230 6.03 -18.77 -8.02
N GLU A 231 6.91 -19.21 -8.91
CA GLU A 231 7.78 -20.38 -8.71
C GLU A 231 9.15 -19.99 -8.11
N ALA A 232 9.38 -18.70 -7.85
CA ALA A 232 10.61 -18.22 -7.24
C ALA A 232 10.75 -18.70 -5.78
N ASN A 233 11.99 -18.66 -5.26
CA ASN A 233 12.24 -18.96 -3.86
C ASN A 233 11.91 -17.74 -2.98
N LEU A 234 10.65 -17.66 -2.54
CA LEU A 234 10.13 -16.54 -1.75
C LEU A 234 10.26 -16.79 -0.24
N GLU A 235 10.66 -15.78 0.53
CA GLU A 235 10.82 -15.89 1.98
C GLU A 235 9.61 -15.28 2.71
N PHE A 236 8.66 -16.12 3.15
CA PHE A 236 7.44 -15.65 3.84
C PHE A 236 7.58 -15.48 5.37
N GLY A 237 8.66 -15.99 5.97
CA GLY A 237 8.90 -15.86 7.41
C GLY A 237 7.81 -16.47 8.28
N ASN A 238 7.40 -15.76 9.35
CA ASN A 238 6.33 -16.20 10.24
C ASN A 238 5.06 -15.40 9.96
N LEU A 239 4.17 -15.99 9.16
CA LEU A 239 2.87 -15.39 8.80
C LEU A 239 1.96 -15.19 10.02
N GLY A 240 2.17 -15.94 11.12
CA GLY A 240 1.52 -15.73 12.41
C GLY A 240 0.04 -16.16 12.48
N SER A 241 -0.50 -16.76 11.42
CA SER A 241 -1.85 -17.30 11.38
C SER A 241 -1.87 -18.81 11.63
N THR A 242 -2.86 -19.26 12.40
CA THR A 242 -3.15 -20.68 12.64
C THR A 242 -4.25 -21.24 11.73
N ALA A 243 -4.95 -20.38 10.98
CA ALA A 243 -6.04 -20.74 10.08
C ALA A 243 -5.62 -20.78 8.60
N LEU A 244 -4.33 -20.56 8.33
CA LEU A 244 -3.79 -20.40 7.00
C LEU A 244 -3.81 -21.71 6.19
N THR A 245 -4.27 -21.63 4.95
CA THR A 245 -3.97 -22.60 3.88
C THR A 245 -3.17 -21.93 2.77
N ILE A 246 -2.13 -22.61 2.30
CA ILE A 246 -1.29 -22.17 1.18
C ILE A 246 -1.70 -22.90 -0.09
N TYR A 247 -1.92 -22.15 -1.15
CA TYR A 247 -2.23 -22.65 -2.48
C TYR A 247 -1.08 -22.28 -3.43
N ALA A 248 -0.39 -23.27 -3.97
CA ALA A 248 0.67 -23.05 -4.95
C ALA A 248 0.89 -24.29 -5.82
N LYS A 249 1.64 -24.16 -6.90
CA LYS A 249 2.03 -25.31 -7.72
C LYS A 249 2.88 -26.30 -6.90
N SER A 250 2.61 -27.60 -7.05
CA SER A 250 3.42 -28.64 -6.40
C SER A 250 4.85 -28.67 -6.97
N GLY A 251 5.82 -29.03 -6.12
CA GLY A 251 7.25 -29.06 -6.41
C GLY A 251 7.96 -27.72 -6.22
N THR A 252 7.24 -26.66 -5.81
CA THR A 252 7.81 -25.32 -5.63
C THR A 252 8.49 -25.13 -4.27
N PRO A 253 9.37 -24.13 -4.13
CA PRO A 253 9.88 -23.70 -2.82
C PRO A 253 8.76 -23.36 -1.83
N THR A 254 7.64 -22.81 -2.31
CA THR A 254 6.45 -22.52 -1.49
C THR A 254 5.87 -23.77 -0.83
N GLU A 255 5.79 -24.91 -1.54
CA GLU A 255 5.37 -26.18 -0.94
C GLU A 255 6.34 -26.62 0.16
N SER A 256 7.65 -26.44 -0.06
CA SER A 256 8.67 -26.78 0.93
C SER A 256 8.54 -25.92 2.20
N TYR A 257 8.27 -24.61 2.02
CA TYR A 257 7.97 -23.69 3.13
C TYR A 257 6.72 -24.11 3.91
N ALA A 258 5.62 -24.43 3.22
CA ALA A 258 4.38 -24.88 3.86
C ALA A 258 4.61 -26.13 4.72
N LYS A 259 5.31 -27.14 4.16
CA LYS A 259 5.68 -28.37 4.88
C LYS A 259 6.57 -28.10 6.10
N ALA A 260 7.60 -27.26 5.95
CA ALA A 260 8.52 -26.94 7.03
C ALA A 260 7.83 -26.24 8.23
N ASN A 261 6.74 -25.51 7.97
CA ASN A 261 5.98 -24.77 8.97
C ASN A 261 4.66 -25.46 9.39
N ASN A 262 4.39 -26.68 8.91
CA ASN A 262 3.15 -27.43 9.16
C ASN A 262 1.88 -26.66 8.75
N ILE A 263 1.95 -25.92 7.64
CA ILE A 263 0.83 -25.16 7.09
C ILE A 263 0.09 -26.06 6.09
N PRO A 264 -1.25 -26.19 6.17
CA PRO A 264 -2.05 -26.84 5.14
C PRO A 264 -1.70 -26.35 3.74
N PHE A 265 -1.52 -27.29 2.80
CA PHE A 265 -1.10 -27.01 1.44
C PHE A 265 -2.05 -27.67 0.44
N THR A 266 -2.45 -26.91 -0.58
CA THR A 266 -3.23 -27.39 -1.72
C THR A 266 -2.47 -27.08 -3.00
N SER A 267 -2.27 -28.10 -3.83
CA SER A 267 -1.62 -27.91 -5.13
C SER A 267 -2.55 -27.16 -6.07
N LEU A 268 -2.01 -26.16 -6.76
CA LEU A 268 -2.68 -25.48 -7.87
C LEU A 268 -2.12 -25.97 -9.20
N LEU A 269 -3.01 -26.07 -10.19
CA LEU A 269 -2.68 -26.21 -11.60
C LEU A 269 -3.40 -25.09 -12.35
N ILE A 270 -2.64 -24.20 -13.01
CA ILE A 270 -3.23 -23.07 -13.74
C ILE A 270 -4.13 -23.62 -14.86
N GLY A 271 -5.37 -23.11 -14.93
CA GLY A 271 -6.41 -23.60 -15.82
C GLY A 271 -7.27 -24.73 -15.26
N ASP A 272 -6.84 -25.41 -14.19
CA ASP A 272 -7.63 -26.39 -13.45
C ASP A 272 -8.40 -25.65 -12.35
N THR A 273 -9.64 -25.34 -12.68
CA THR A 273 -10.58 -24.54 -11.87
C THR A 273 -11.55 -25.41 -11.08
N ASP A 274 -11.75 -26.68 -11.46
CA ASP A 274 -12.58 -27.60 -10.69
C ASP A 274 -11.79 -28.45 -9.66
N GLY A 275 -10.46 -28.43 -9.76
CA GLY A 275 -9.54 -29.08 -8.83
C GLY A 275 -9.38 -30.58 -9.08
N ASP A 276 -9.72 -31.10 -10.26
CA ASP A 276 -9.59 -32.51 -10.60
C ASP A 276 -8.15 -32.96 -10.93
N GLY A 277 -7.23 -32.00 -11.04
CA GLY A 277 -5.82 -32.22 -11.32
C GLY A 277 -5.49 -32.19 -12.82
N SER A 278 -6.43 -31.82 -13.68
CA SER A 278 -6.27 -31.70 -15.12
C SER A 278 -6.94 -30.45 -15.67
N VAL A 279 -6.47 -29.93 -16.81
CA VAL A 279 -7.13 -28.82 -17.50
C VAL A 279 -8.03 -29.42 -18.59
N GLY A 280 -9.34 -29.28 -18.41
CA GLY A 280 -10.37 -29.96 -19.19
C GLY A 280 -11.63 -29.11 -19.44
N ILE A 281 -12.61 -29.75 -20.07
CA ILE A 281 -13.88 -29.10 -20.44
C ILE A 281 -14.69 -28.73 -19.17
N SER A 282 -14.54 -29.47 -18.09
CA SER A 282 -15.20 -29.17 -16.82
C SER A 282 -14.71 -27.85 -16.23
N ASP A 283 -13.44 -27.51 -16.37
CA ASP A 283 -12.89 -26.21 -16.00
C ASP A 283 -13.48 -25.07 -16.82
N LEU A 284 -13.48 -25.24 -18.14
CA LEU A 284 -14.09 -24.29 -19.06
C LEU A 284 -15.57 -24.08 -18.73
N THR A 285 -16.26 -25.16 -18.33
CA THR A 285 -17.66 -25.13 -17.93
C THR A 285 -17.82 -24.32 -16.64
N LEU A 286 -16.98 -24.53 -15.62
CA LEU A 286 -17.05 -23.79 -14.37
C LEU A 286 -16.82 -22.28 -14.59
N VAL A 287 -15.81 -21.92 -15.37
CA VAL A 287 -15.55 -20.51 -15.75
C VAL A 287 -16.73 -19.94 -16.53
N SER A 288 -17.32 -20.69 -17.47
CA SER A 288 -18.50 -20.22 -18.22
C SER A 288 -19.72 -19.98 -17.34
N ILE A 289 -19.92 -20.80 -16.31
CA ILE A 289 -21.00 -20.63 -15.32
C ILE A 289 -20.79 -19.34 -14.53
N TYR A 290 -19.55 -19.12 -14.06
CA TYR A 290 -19.14 -17.89 -13.38
C TYR A 290 -19.38 -16.65 -14.25
N LEU A 291 -18.87 -16.64 -15.48
CA LEU A 291 -19.03 -15.51 -16.42
C LEU A 291 -20.50 -15.24 -16.79
N SER A 292 -21.35 -16.27 -16.75
CA SER A 292 -22.79 -16.12 -16.97
C SER A 292 -23.56 -15.58 -15.76
N GLY A 293 -22.88 -15.31 -14.64
CA GLY A 293 -23.47 -14.85 -13.38
C GLY A 293 -24.28 -15.92 -12.65
N LYS A 294 -24.04 -17.21 -12.95
CA LYS A 294 -24.80 -18.35 -12.41
C LYS A 294 -24.02 -19.15 -11.37
N GLY A 295 -22.83 -18.71 -11.00
CA GLY A 295 -21.99 -19.32 -9.97
C GLY A 295 -20.91 -18.37 -9.48
N GLU A 296 -20.18 -18.80 -8.46
CA GLU A 296 -19.06 -18.07 -7.87
C GLU A 296 -17.82 -18.97 -7.90
N LEU A 297 -16.64 -18.34 -8.01
CA LEU A 297 -15.36 -19.02 -7.85
C LEU A 297 -14.83 -18.73 -6.44
N THR A 298 -14.27 -19.75 -5.79
CA THR A 298 -13.39 -19.51 -4.64
C THR A 298 -12.13 -18.76 -5.09
N SER A 299 -11.38 -18.14 -4.16
CA SER A 299 -10.20 -17.35 -4.56
C SER A 299 -9.09 -18.21 -5.19
N ALA A 300 -8.89 -19.45 -4.72
CA ALA A 300 -8.02 -20.42 -5.38
C ALA A 300 -8.48 -20.75 -6.82
N GLN A 301 -9.78 -20.98 -7.04
CA GLN A 301 -10.32 -21.24 -8.38
C GLN A 301 -10.24 -20.01 -9.29
N ALA A 302 -10.47 -18.82 -8.73
CA ALA A 302 -10.30 -17.56 -9.46
C ALA A 302 -8.84 -17.35 -9.87
N ALA A 303 -7.87 -17.70 -9.02
CA ALA A 303 -6.46 -17.64 -9.35
C ALA A 303 -6.03 -18.68 -10.40
N CYS A 304 -6.64 -19.88 -10.39
CA CYS A 304 -6.45 -20.84 -11.48
C CYS A 304 -7.13 -20.40 -12.78
N ALA A 305 -8.24 -19.67 -12.68
CA ALA A 305 -9.02 -19.19 -13.82
C ALA A 305 -8.39 -17.95 -14.46
N ASP A 306 -7.83 -17.00 -13.69
CA ASP A 306 -7.15 -15.80 -14.20
C ASP A 306 -5.76 -16.17 -14.77
N ILE A 307 -5.74 -16.78 -15.95
CA ILE A 307 -4.53 -17.28 -16.62
C ILE A 307 -3.61 -16.11 -16.99
N ASN A 308 -4.21 -14.98 -17.35
CA ASN A 308 -3.47 -13.83 -17.84
C ASN A 308 -2.98 -12.91 -16.68
N GLU A 309 -3.45 -13.14 -15.46
CA GLU A 309 -3.17 -12.42 -14.20
C GLU A 309 -3.50 -10.91 -14.26
N ASP A 310 -4.55 -10.53 -14.98
CA ASP A 310 -5.04 -9.14 -15.03
C ASP A 310 -5.98 -8.79 -13.86
N SER A 311 -6.12 -9.71 -12.90
CA SER A 311 -6.99 -9.60 -11.72
C SER A 311 -8.49 -9.69 -12.03
N THR A 312 -8.85 -10.08 -13.25
CA THR A 312 -10.22 -10.39 -13.65
C THR A 312 -10.29 -11.76 -14.27
N VAL A 313 -11.37 -12.50 -14.00
CA VAL A 313 -11.66 -13.74 -14.72
C VAL A 313 -12.65 -13.37 -15.81
N ASP A 314 -12.22 -13.44 -17.07
CA ASP A 314 -13.02 -13.03 -18.22
C ASP A 314 -12.94 -13.99 -19.42
N ALA A 315 -13.44 -13.54 -20.59
CA ALA A 315 -13.48 -14.36 -21.78
C ALA A 315 -12.08 -14.67 -22.38
N PHE A 316 -11.07 -13.84 -22.11
CA PHE A 316 -9.69 -14.09 -22.51
C PHE A 316 -9.11 -15.26 -21.74
N ASP A 317 -9.40 -15.36 -20.45
CA ASP A 317 -9.00 -16.51 -19.63
C ASP A 317 -9.63 -17.81 -20.09
N MET A 318 -10.94 -17.76 -20.36
CA MET A 318 -11.67 -18.89 -20.92
C MET A 318 -11.05 -19.35 -22.26
N PHE A 319 -10.59 -18.42 -23.10
CA PHE A 319 -9.85 -18.76 -24.33
C PHE A 319 -8.50 -19.43 -24.05
N TYR A 320 -7.76 -19.01 -23.03
CA TYR A 320 -6.50 -19.65 -22.66
C TYR A 320 -6.70 -21.07 -22.12
N ILE A 321 -7.75 -21.28 -21.31
CA ILE A 321 -8.14 -22.61 -20.82
C ILE A 321 -8.53 -23.50 -22.00
N ASP A 322 -9.41 -23.02 -22.89
CA ASP A 322 -9.83 -23.78 -24.08
C ASP A 322 -8.62 -24.21 -24.92
N LYS A 323 -7.66 -23.28 -25.13
CA LYS A 323 -6.43 -23.59 -25.85
C LYS A 323 -5.58 -24.67 -25.16
N ALA A 324 -5.53 -24.69 -23.83
CA ALA A 324 -4.76 -25.67 -23.07
C ALA A 324 -5.35 -27.09 -23.15
N ILE A 325 -6.68 -27.22 -23.30
CA ILE A 325 -7.36 -28.52 -23.46
C ILE A 325 -6.89 -29.25 -24.73
N TYR A 326 -6.52 -28.52 -25.78
CA TYR A 326 -6.14 -29.07 -27.09
C TYR A 326 -4.63 -29.07 -27.38
N ALA A 327 -3.80 -28.70 -26.41
CA ALA A 327 -2.34 -28.62 -26.54
C ALA A 327 -1.64 -29.94 -26.21
#